data_AF-A0A832EQY9-F1
#
_entry.id   AF-A0A832EQY9-F1
#
_cell.length_a   1.000
_cell.length_b   1.000
_cell.length_c   1.000
_cell.angle_alpha   90.00
_cell.angle_beta   90.00
_cell.angle_gamma   90.00
#
_symmetry.space_group_name_H-M   'P 1'
#
loop_
_entity.id
_entity.type
_entity.pdbx_description
1 polymer ?
#
loop_
_entity_poly.entity_id
_entity_poly.type
_entity_poly.pdbx_seq_one_letter_code
_entity_poly.pdbx_strand_id
1 'polypeptide(L)' 'MAMDWVANIMKYLQHYSESIQQQVSQLIAHKKLGTYLLEKYPHIHEYHTDKALYNYTLAIKNRFMKQSLPLSKVMY' A
#
# COMPACT_ATOMS: atom_id res chain seq x y z
N MET A 1 5.06 21.64 11.97
CA MET A 1 5.96 20.60 11.41
C MET A 1 5.50 19.17 11.72
N ALA A 2 4.90 18.85 12.87
CA ALA A 2 4.40 17.49 13.17
C ALA A 2 2.93 17.21 12.76
N MET A 3 2.19 18.21 12.26
CA MET A 3 0.75 18.10 11.94
C MET A 3 0.45 17.88 10.45
N ASP A 4 1.39 18.22 9.56
CA ASP A 4 1.12 18.29 8.12
C ASP A 4 0.92 16.90 7.46
N TRP A 5 1.60 15.86 7.95
CA TRP A 5 1.44 14.50 7.43
C TRP A 5 0.14 13.82 7.91
N VAL A 6 -0.36 14.18 9.10
CA VAL A 6 -1.64 13.65 9.63
C VAL A 6 -2.81 14.13 8.78
N ALA A 7 -2.80 15.40 8.38
CA ALA A 7 -3.79 15.96 7.46
C ALA A 7 -3.78 15.23 6.11
N ASN A 8 -2.59 14.84 5.62
CA ASN A 8 -2.45 14.10 4.38
C ASN A 8 -3.01 12.66 4.50
N ILE A 9 -2.77 11.95 5.62
CA ILE A 9 -3.36 10.62 5.85
C ILE A 9 -4.89 10.69 5.89
N MET A 10 -5.44 11.70 6.57
CA MET A 10 -6.90 11.85 6.64
C MET A 10 -7.52 12.08 5.26
N LYS A 11 -6.82 12.77 4.34
CA LYS A 11 -7.26 12.93 2.94
C LYS A 11 -7.54 11.59 2.27
N TYR A 12 -6.69 10.57 2.48
CA TYR A 12 -6.90 9.24 1.90
C TYR A 12 -8.02 8.45 2.57
N LEU A 13 -8.42 8.84 3.79
CA LEU A 13 -9.45 8.14 4.58
C LEU A 13 -10.83 8.81 4.53
N GLN A 14 -10.97 9.97 3.87
CA GLN A 14 -12.23 10.74 3.81
C GLN A 14 -13.43 9.94 3.31
N HIS A 15 -13.21 8.98 2.43
CA HIS A 15 -14.27 8.16 1.82
C HIS A 15 -14.57 6.86 2.60
N TYR A 16 -13.86 6.60 3.70
CA TYR A 16 -14.15 5.49 4.59
C TYR A 16 -15.14 5.93 5.67
N SER A 17 -15.84 4.97 6.28
CA SER A 17 -16.79 5.25 7.37
C SER A 17 -16.17 6.06 8.51
N GLU A 18 -16.98 6.87 9.19
CA GLU A 18 -16.52 7.68 10.33
C GLU A 18 -15.86 6.85 11.43
N SER A 19 -16.34 5.62 11.66
CA SER A 19 -15.76 4.70 12.64
C SER A 19 -14.28 4.41 12.37
N ILE A 20 -13.90 4.24 11.10
CA ILE A 20 -12.52 3.99 10.68
C ILE A 20 -11.68 5.27 10.83
N GLN A 21 -12.22 6.42 10.44
CA GLN A 21 -11.53 7.71 10.58
C GLN A 21 -11.22 8.00 12.06
N GLN A 22 -12.17 7.74 12.96
CA GLN A 22 -12.00 7.89 14.41
C GLN A 22 -10.95 6.91 14.96
N GLN A 23 -11.02 5.63 14.59
CA GLN A 23 -10.04 4.63 15.03
C GLN A 23 -8.62 5.02 14.62
N VAL A 24 -8.42 5.44 13.36
CA VAL A 24 -7.10 5.87 12.88
C VAL A 24 -6.63 7.13 13.61
N SER A 25 -7.50 8.11 13.81
CA SER A 25 -7.18 9.35 14.55
C SER A 25 -6.71 9.05 15.98
N GLN A 26 -7.40 8.14 16.68
CA GLN A 26 -7.00 7.70 18.02
C GLN A 26 -5.65 6.97 18.00
N LEU A 27 -5.43 6.06 17.04
CA LEU A 27 -4.16 5.34 16.92
C LEU A 27 -2.97 6.27 16.62
N ILE A 28 -3.18 7.32 15.82
CA ILE A 28 -2.17 8.36 15.55
C ILE A 28 -1.86 9.15 16.81
N ALA A 29 -2.89 9.61 17.54
CA ALA A 29 -2.71 10.39 18.78
C ALA A 29 -1.88 9.63 19.83
N HIS A 30 -2.04 8.30 19.89
CA HIS A 30 -1.31 7.44 20.81
C HIS A 30 0.02 6.90 20.25
N LYS A 31 0.42 7.29 19.02
CA LYS A 31 1.60 6.76 18.31
C LYS A 31 1.61 5.22 18.18
N LYS A 32 0.44 4.59 18.12
CA LYS A 32 0.25 3.12 18.05
C LYS A 32 -0.18 2.61 16.67
N LEU A 33 -0.36 3.50 15.70
CA LEU A 33 -0.83 3.10 14.37
C LEU A 33 0.12 2.08 13.69
N GLY A 34 1.43 2.31 13.74
CA GLY A 34 2.41 1.43 13.10
C GLY A 34 2.43 0.02 13.71
N THR A 35 2.42 -0.08 15.04
CA THR A 35 2.39 -1.38 15.73
C THR A 35 1.10 -2.13 15.45
N TYR A 36 -0.04 -1.45 15.48
CA TYR A 36 -1.33 -2.05 15.18
C TYR A 36 -1.40 -2.60 13.74
N LEU A 37 -0.87 -1.85 12.77
CA LEU A 37 -0.82 -2.30 11.38
C LEU A 37 0.11 -3.51 11.20
N LEU A 38 1.27 -3.53 11.86
CA LEU A 38 2.21 -4.65 11.79
C LEU A 38 1.68 -5.92 12.48
N GLU A 39 0.93 -5.79 13.57
CA GLU A 39 0.27 -6.92 14.23
C GLU A 39 -0.79 -7.55 13.31
N LYS A 40 -1.58 -6.71 12.63
CA LYS A 40 -2.66 -7.17 11.75
C LYS A 40 -2.16 -7.63 10.38
N TYR A 41 -1.14 -6.95 9.85
CA TYR A 41 -0.55 -7.18 8.54
C TYR A 41 0.98 -7.30 8.69
N PRO A 42 1.48 -8.45 9.16
CA PRO A 42 2.90 -8.64 9.43
C PRO A 42 3.76 -8.69 8.16
N HIS A 43 3.16 -9.02 7.02
CA HIS A 43 3.84 -9.06 5.74
C HIS A 43 3.68 -7.74 5.00
N ILE A 44 4.81 -7.07 4.78
CA ILE A 44 4.89 -5.84 3.99
C ILE A 44 4.73 -6.21 2.51
N HIS A 45 4.18 -5.29 1.73
CA HIS A 45 4.05 -5.48 0.29
C HIS A 45 5.42 -5.59 -0.40
N GLU A 46 5.71 -6.75 -1.01
CA GLU A 46 7.01 -7.03 -1.62
C GLU A 46 7.25 -6.28 -2.95
N TYR A 47 6.20 -5.79 -3.63
CA TYR A 47 6.30 -5.15 -4.95
C TYR A 47 6.34 -3.61 -4.87
N HIS A 48 7.19 -3.07 -4.01
CA HIS A 48 7.29 -1.62 -3.75
C HIS A 48 8.27 -0.87 -4.67
N THR A 49 8.88 -1.54 -5.64
CA THR A 49 9.77 -0.92 -6.65
C THR A 49 9.34 -1.28 -8.05
N ASP A 50 9.62 -0.41 -9.02
CA ASP A 50 9.37 -0.67 -10.45
C ASP A 50 9.98 -2.00 -10.90
N LYS A 51 11.17 -2.33 -10.39
CA LYS A 51 11.84 -3.62 -10.67
C LYS A 51 11.05 -4.80 -10.11
N ALA A 52 10.60 -4.71 -8.85
CA ALA A 52 9.82 -5.77 -8.23
C ALA A 52 8.47 -5.96 -8.94
N LEU A 53 7.81 -4.85 -9.31
CA LEU A 53 6.56 -4.85 -10.07
C LEU A 53 6.75 -5.43 -11.48
N TYR A 54 7.82 -5.04 -12.18
CA TYR A 54 8.17 -5.58 -13.49
C TYR A 54 8.38 -7.10 -13.41
N ASN A 55 9.18 -7.56 -12.46
CA ASN A 55 9.46 -8.98 -12.26
C ASN A 55 8.19 -9.78 -11.95
N TYR A 56 7.33 -9.25 -11.09
CA TYR A 56 6.03 -9.84 -10.77
C TYR A 56 5.16 -10.00 -12.01
N THR A 57 5.02 -8.93 -12.80
CA THR A 57 4.19 -8.93 -14.00
C THR A 57 4.76 -9.85 -15.08
N LEU A 58 6.09 -9.89 -15.21
CA LEU A 58 6.77 -10.81 -16.12
C LEU A 58 6.57 -12.27 -15.71
N ALA A 59 6.58 -12.58 -14.41
CA ALA A 59 6.31 -13.92 -13.90
C ALA A 59 4.87 -14.38 -14.24
N ILE A 60 3.88 -13.49 -14.11
CA ILE A 60 2.50 -13.75 -14.54
C ILE A 60 2.44 -13.98 -16.05
N LYS A 61 3.07 -13.10 -16.85
CA LYS A 61 3.12 -13.25 -18.32
C LYS A 61 3.72 -14.60 -18.71
N ASN A 62 4.85 -14.97 -18.13
CA ASN A 62 5.52 -16.24 -18.46
C ASN A 62 4.70 -17.47 -18.05
N ARG A 63 3.92 -17.36 -16.97
CA ARG A 63 3.03 -18.44 -16.50
C ARG A 63 1.86 -18.67 -17.47
N PHE A 64 1.23 -17.61 -17.96
CA PHE A 64 -0.04 -17.71 -18.71
C PHE A 64 0.06 -17.40 -20.21
N MET A 65 1.14 -16.75 -20.66
CA MET A 65 1.31 -16.27 -22.04
C MET A 65 2.73 -16.58 -22.56
N LYS A 66 2.96 -17.87 -22.86
CA LYS A 66 4.28 -18.39 -23.26
C LYS A 66 4.79 -17.86 -24.61
N GLN A 67 3.89 -17.45 -25.52
CA GLN A 67 4.23 -16.91 -26.84
C GLN A 67 3.76 -15.45 -27.02
N SER A 68 4.02 -14.60 -26.03
CA SER A 68 3.75 -13.15 -26.13
C SER A 68 5.02 -12.33 -26.04
N LEU A 69 5.00 -11.16 -26.68
CA LEU A 69 6.06 -10.16 -26.61
C LEU A 69 6.34 -9.73 -25.15
N PRO A 70 7.57 -9.31 -24.83
CA PRO A 70 7.88 -8.75 -23.51
C PRO A 70 7.05 -7.50 -23.24
N LEU A 71 6.80 -7.22 -21.96
CA LEU A 71 5.98 -6.09 -21.53
C LEU A 71 6.71 -4.77 -21.78
N SER A 72 6.10 -3.89 -22.57
CA SER A 72 6.67 -2.58 -22.92
C SER A 72 6.53 -1.54 -21.80
N LYS A 73 5.58 -1.72 -20.88
CA LYS A 73 5.30 -0.77 -19.78
C LYS A 73 4.62 -1.49 -18.61
N VAL A 74 5.04 -1.17 -17.39
CA VAL A 74 4.46 -1.66 -16.14
C VAL A 74 4.34 -0.46 -15.18
N MET A 75 3.18 -0.25 -14.56
CA MET A 75 2.85 0.92 -13.70
C MET A 75 1.91 0.49 -12.56
N TYR A 76 1.93 1.21 -11.43
CA TYR A 76 1.09 1.03 -10.23
C TYR A 76 0.04 2.14 -10.10
#